data_AF-A0A9D6NA37-F1
#
_entry.id   AF-A0A9D6NA37-F1
#
_cell.length_a   1.000
_cell.length_b   1.000
_cell.length_c   1.000
_cell.angle_alpha   90.00
_cell.angle_beta   90.00
_cell.angle_gamma   90.00
#
_symmetry.space_group_name_H-M   'P 1'
#
loop_
_entity.id
_entity.type
_entity.pdbx_description
1 polymer ?
#
loop_
_entity_poly.entity_id
_entity_poly.type
_entity_poly.pdbx_seq_one_letter_code
_entity_poly.pdbx_strand_id
1 'polypeptide(L)'
;MRGLRTLWLSLATGFILFFYSERLFWTVLRPDESLAENVVTWLAYSLLAYIFLCAVKWARARAGLFLAGALFGWLCEGTLAGTLYGTEPSAPLPLCISHTGLSWHALISVMVGWYGVRWTLLQNNLRRTLQLTTGIGLFWAIWAVFPLQENPPLVTSIPGFLKGALLTTLPLVFAYWLHDRCHPEEFTPNPIALGGCALLLAMAFAGQVAALGILPLLILPPLLLLLRASLRAHRASEEGADFLLSLSGPIADWNYIALTWMPLAATLGYALGSGLATLPLPPLIYLVLAVAGFVALARCLKAVWGTKGGSPDADERRLSRARS
;
A
#
# COMPACT_ATOMS: atom_id res chain seq x y z
N MET A 1 -7.91 24.07 -13.23
CA MET A 1 -7.97 23.64 -11.82
C MET A 1 -8.02 22.12 -11.62
N ARG A 2 -8.84 21.37 -12.38
CA ARG A 2 -8.93 19.89 -12.24
C ARG A 2 -7.58 19.16 -12.37
N GLY A 3 -6.77 19.48 -13.38
CA GLY A 3 -5.46 18.84 -13.57
C GLY A 3 -4.49 19.04 -12.40
N LEU A 4 -4.49 20.22 -11.79
CA LEU A 4 -3.65 20.51 -10.62
C LEU A 4 -4.09 19.71 -9.38
N ARG A 5 -5.41 19.57 -9.16
CA ARG A 5 -5.94 18.71 -8.09
C ARG A 5 -5.55 17.25 -8.30
N THR A 6 -5.66 16.74 -9.53
CA THR A 6 -5.22 15.39 -9.87
C THR A 6 -3.74 15.17 -9.59
N LEU A 7 -2.89 16.14 -9.93
CA LEU A 7 -1.46 16.09 -9.62
C LEU A 7 -1.22 16.03 -8.10
N TRP A 8 -1.82 16.93 -7.33
CA TRP A 8 -1.69 16.95 -5.87
C TRP A 8 -2.23 15.69 -5.20
N LEU A 9 -3.35 15.15 -5.68
CA LEU A 9 -3.89 13.89 -5.22
C LEU A 9 -2.91 12.74 -5.45
N SER A 10 -2.27 12.70 -6.63
CA SER A 10 -1.26 11.70 -6.96
C SER A 10 -0.02 11.82 -6.09
N LEU A 11 0.45 13.05 -5.83
CA LEU A 11 1.60 13.32 -4.97
C LEU A 11 1.31 12.96 -3.51
N ALA A 12 0.13 13.31 -3.00
CA ALA A 12 -0.30 12.97 -1.65
C ALA A 12 -0.47 11.46 -1.48
N THR A 13 -1.15 10.80 -2.42
CA THR A 13 -1.29 9.33 -2.44
C THR A 13 0.07 8.65 -2.54
N GLY A 14 0.95 9.17 -3.40
CA GLY A 14 2.33 8.72 -3.54
C GLY A 14 3.12 8.80 -2.25
N PHE A 15 3.00 9.91 -1.51
CA PHE A 15 3.69 10.05 -0.23
C PHE A 15 3.15 9.09 0.82
N ILE A 16 1.82 8.90 0.89
CA ILE A 16 1.20 7.91 1.78
C ILE A 16 1.77 6.52 1.47
N LEU A 17 1.74 6.10 0.20
CA LEU A 17 2.23 4.78 -0.20
C LEU A 17 3.75 4.65 0.01
N PHE A 18 4.52 5.70 -0.26
CA PHE A 18 5.96 5.76 0.01
C PHE A 18 6.26 5.60 1.50
N PHE A 19 5.55 6.30 2.38
CA PHE A 19 5.76 6.18 3.82
C PHE A 19 5.52 4.75 4.29
N TYR A 20 4.36 4.17 3.96
CA TYR A 20 4.01 2.83 4.42
C TYR A 20 4.80 1.72 3.72
N SER A 21 5.42 1.98 2.57
CA SER A 21 6.25 0.99 1.87
C SER A 21 7.74 1.12 2.20
N GLU A 22 8.22 2.32 2.53
CA GLU A 22 9.65 2.55 2.74
C GLU A 22 9.92 3.03 4.15
N ARG A 23 9.41 4.22 4.52
CA ARG A 23 9.82 4.90 5.77
C ARG A 23 9.38 4.18 7.04
N LEU A 24 8.27 3.44 6.99
CA LEU A 24 7.81 2.59 8.08
C LEU A 24 8.72 1.37 8.31
N PHE A 25 9.49 0.94 7.30
CA PHE A 25 10.34 -0.25 7.37
C PHE A 25 11.84 0.09 7.44
N TRP A 26 12.26 1.11 6.70
CA TRP A 26 13.58 1.73 6.76
C TRP A 26 13.53 2.87 7.78
N THR A 27 13.35 2.46 9.03
CA THR A 27 12.91 3.28 10.16
C THR A 27 13.88 4.37 10.62
N VAL A 28 15.11 4.33 10.10
CA VAL A 28 16.23 5.20 10.44
C VAL A 28 16.64 5.93 9.17
N LEU A 29 16.85 7.25 9.28
CA LEU A 29 17.53 7.99 8.23
C LEU A 29 18.97 7.48 8.13
N ARG A 30 19.27 6.73 7.07
CA ARG A 30 20.62 6.19 6.92
C ARG A 30 21.59 7.34 6.60
N PRO A 31 22.87 7.27 7.02
CA PRO A 31 23.82 8.34 6.78
C PRO A 31 24.05 8.66 5.29
N ASP A 32 23.83 7.68 4.42
CA ASP A 32 23.95 7.75 2.97
C ASP A 32 22.65 8.20 2.26
N GLU A 33 21.52 8.26 2.98
CA GLU A 33 20.26 8.72 2.39
C GLU A 33 20.27 10.24 2.19
N SER A 34 20.24 10.67 0.94
CA SER A 34 20.06 12.09 0.61
C SER A 34 18.57 12.47 0.57
N LEU A 35 18.29 13.75 0.83
CA LEU A 35 16.95 14.31 0.60
C LEU A 35 16.52 14.17 -0.86
N ALA A 36 17.48 14.30 -1.80
CA ALA A 36 17.22 14.19 -3.22
C ALA A 36 16.72 12.79 -3.61
N GLU A 37 17.37 11.73 -3.12
CA GLU A 37 16.92 10.35 -3.35
C GLU A 37 15.53 10.10 -2.76
N ASN A 38 15.27 10.59 -1.54
CA ASN A 38 13.94 10.48 -0.93
C ASN A 38 12.85 11.17 -1.78
N VAL A 39 13.16 12.33 -2.36
CA VAL A 39 12.24 13.03 -3.27
C VAL A 39 12.04 12.23 -4.56
N VAL A 40 13.10 11.69 -5.16
CA VAL A 40 13.01 10.85 -6.36
C VAL A 40 12.15 9.61 -6.10
N THR A 41 12.38 8.92 -4.97
CA THR A 41 11.58 7.77 -4.56
C THR A 41 10.12 8.16 -4.36
N TRP A 42 9.84 9.26 -3.65
CA TRP A 42 8.47 9.77 -3.51
C TRP A 42 7.80 10.06 -4.87
N LEU A 43 8.52 10.65 -5.83
CA LEU A 43 7.99 10.92 -7.17
C LEU A 43 7.72 9.62 -7.93
N ALA A 44 8.57 8.60 -7.81
CA ALA A 44 8.34 7.29 -8.40
C ALA A 44 7.10 6.61 -7.81
N TYR A 45 6.92 6.69 -6.48
CA TYR A 45 5.70 6.24 -5.80
C TYR A 45 4.47 7.06 -6.20
N SER A 46 4.62 8.35 -6.50
CA SER A 46 3.54 9.22 -6.97
C SER A 46 3.08 8.86 -8.39
N LEU A 47 3.98 8.38 -9.23
CA LEU A 47 3.66 7.83 -10.55
C LEU A 47 2.85 6.53 -10.40
N LEU A 48 3.32 5.61 -9.56
CA LEU A 48 2.60 4.36 -9.27
C LEU A 48 1.24 4.64 -8.62
N ALA A 49 1.16 5.64 -7.75
CA ALA A 49 -0.08 6.10 -7.12
C ALA A 49 -1.11 6.56 -8.15
N TYR A 50 -0.69 7.22 -9.23
CA TYR A 50 -1.60 7.60 -10.31
C TYR A 50 -2.26 6.38 -10.98
N ILE A 51 -1.46 5.35 -11.28
CA ILE A 51 -1.94 4.09 -11.87
C ILE A 51 -2.83 3.34 -10.87
N PHE A 52 -2.45 3.33 -9.60
CA PHE A 52 -3.25 2.79 -8.52
C PHE A 52 -4.62 3.48 -8.44
N LEU A 53 -4.68 4.82 -8.44
CA LEU A 53 -5.94 5.57 -8.44
C LEU A 53 -6.80 5.24 -9.67
N CYS A 54 -6.19 5.07 -10.85
CA CYS A 54 -6.89 4.59 -12.05
C CYS A 54 -7.50 3.20 -11.84
N ALA A 55 -6.81 2.29 -11.17
CA ALA A 55 -7.30 0.95 -10.86
C ALA A 55 -8.38 0.96 -9.77
N VAL A 56 -8.27 1.83 -8.76
CA VAL A 56 -9.29 1.99 -7.71
C VAL A 56 -10.63 2.43 -8.29
N LYS A 57 -10.66 3.22 -9.38
CA LYS A 57 -11.91 3.55 -10.10
C LYS A 57 -12.64 2.32 -10.63
N TRP A 58 -11.97 1.18 -10.78
CA TRP A 58 -12.56 -0.09 -11.19
C TRP A 58 -12.93 -0.97 -10.00
N ALA A 59 -12.45 -0.65 -8.81
CA ALA A 59 -12.83 -1.31 -7.57
C ALA A 59 -14.21 -0.82 -7.11
N ARG A 60 -15.07 -1.76 -6.74
CA ARG A 60 -16.39 -1.50 -6.14
C ARG A 60 -16.49 -1.96 -4.68
N ALA A 61 -15.58 -2.84 -4.27
CA ALA A 61 -15.53 -3.43 -2.94
C ALA A 61 -14.09 -3.59 -2.47
N ARG A 62 -13.90 -3.98 -1.20
CA ARG A 62 -12.58 -4.19 -0.58
C ARG A 62 -11.72 -5.21 -1.33
N ALA A 63 -12.32 -6.23 -1.94
CA ALA A 63 -11.59 -7.19 -2.77
C ALA A 63 -10.98 -6.51 -4.02
N GLY A 64 -11.74 -5.64 -4.68
CA GLY A 64 -11.24 -4.82 -5.78
C GLY A 64 -10.14 -3.86 -5.35
N LEU A 65 -10.26 -3.25 -4.15
CA LEU A 65 -9.21 -2.40 -3.60
C LEU A 65 -7.91 -3.20 -3.37
N PHE A 66 -8.01 -4.39 -2.77
CA PHE A 66 -6.84 -5.26 -2.58
C PHE A 66 -6.19 -5.62 -3.92
N LEU A 67 -6.97 -5.95 -4.95
CA LEU A 67 -6.44 -6.22 -6.30
C LEU A 67 -5.76 -4.99 -6.93
N ALA A 68 -6.30 -3.79 -6.71
CA ALA A 68 -5.63 -2.54 -7.10
C ALA A 68 -4.33 -2.33 -6.31
N GLY A 69 -4.30 -2.70 -5.02
CA GLY A 69 -3.08 -2.69 -4.22
C GLY A 69 -2.05 -3.72 -4.67
N ALA A 70 -2.47 -4.90 -5.11
CA ALA A 70 -1.60 -5.91 -5.69
C ALA A 70 -0.98 -5.41 -7.02
N LEU A 71 -1.74 -4.66 -7.82
CA LEU A 71 -1.24 -4.01 -9.02
C LEU A 71 -0.14 -3.02 -8.66
N PHE A 72 -0.40 -2.16 -7.68
CA PHE A 72 0.59 -1.21 -7.16
C PHE A 72 1.86 -1.93 -6.69
N GLY A 73 1.73 -2.96 -5.85
CA GLY A 73 2.87 -3.70 -5.30
C GLY A 73 3.70 -4.42 -6.34
N TRP A 74 3.08 -5.15 -7.27
CA TRP A 74 3.82 -5.84 -8.33
C TRP A 74 4.43 -4.89 -9.35
N LEU A 75 3.84 -3.71 -9.60
CA LEU A 75 4.50 -2.70 -10.41
C LEU A 75 5.69 -2.08 -9.67
N CYS A 76 5.56 -1.76 -8.38
CA CYS A 76 6.66 -1.24 -7.58
C CYS A 76 7.85 -2.21 -7.61
N GLU A 77 7.61 -3.46 -7.25
CA GLU A 77 8.66 -4.47 -7.10
C GLU A 77 9.12 -5.07 -8.41
N GLY A 78 8.24 -5.13 -9.42
CA GLY A 78 8.55 -5.69 -10.73
C GLY A 78 9.18 -4.70 -11.70
N THR A 79 9.07 -3.40 -11.47
CA THR A 79 9.61 -2.39 -12.40
C THR A 79 10.69 -1.52 -11.77
N LEU A 80 10.55 -1.14 -10.50
CA LEU A 80 11.49 -0.21 -9.84
C LEU A 80 12.54 -0.96 -9.03
N ALA A 81 12.13 -1.84 -8.12
CA ALA A 81 13.05 -2.47 -7.16
C ALA A 81 13.66 -3.80 -7.63
N GLY A 82 12.93 -4.59 -8.43
CA GLY A 82 13.39 -5.89 -8.92
C GLY A 82 13.18 -7.08 -7.95
N THR A 83 12.76 -6.83 -6.70
CA THR A 83 12.63 -7.89 -5.68
C THR A 83 11.58 -8.95 -6.03
N LEU A 84 10.60 -8.60 -6.88
CA LEU A 84 9.58 -9.53 -7.39
C LEU A 84 10.18 -10.77 -8.07
N TYR A 85 11.45 -10.68 -8.51
CA TYR A 85 12.15 -11.72 -9.24
C TYR A 85 13.07 -12.57 -8.36
N GLY A 86 12.98 -12.43 -7.04
CA GLY A 86 13.76 -13.24 -6.08
C GLY A 86 15.22 -12.83 -6.01
N THR A 87 15.51 -11.55 -6.29
CA THR A 87 16.86 -10.97 -6.16
C THR A 87 17.30 -10.84 -4.70
N GLU A 88 16.35 -10.83 -3.76
CA GLU A 88 16.59 -10.75 -2.33
C GLU A 88 16.68 -12.14 -1.69
N PRO A 89 17.79 -12.48 -1.01
CA PRO A 89 17.93 -13.77 -0.33
C PRO A 89 16.86 -14.03 0.74
N SER A 90 16.30 -12.96 1.32
CA SER A 90 15.24 -13.04 2.32
C SER A 90 13.86 -13.38 1.73
N ALA A 91 13.66 -13.18 0.43
CA ALA A 91 12.46 -13.56 -0.32
C ALA A 91 12.83 -14.27 -1.64
N PRO A 92 13.21 -15.55 -1.59
CA PRO A 92 13.34 -16.32 -2.82
C PRO A 92 11.99 -16.49 -3.50
N LEU A 93 11.99 -16.81 -4.80
CA LEU A 93 10.78 -17.25 -5.49
C LEU A 93 10.24 -18.56 -4.86
N PRO A 94 8.92 -18.72 -4.71
CA PRO A 94 7.84 -17.79 -5.09
C PRO A 94 7.45 -16.80 -3.98
N LEU A 95 8.14 -16.78 -2.84
CA LEU A 95 7.75 -15.99 -1.67
C LEU A 95 7.80 -14.48 -1.93
N CYS A 96 8.76 -13.98 -2.72
CA CYS A 96 8.81 -12.56 -3.11
C CYS A 96 7.51 -12.05 -3.77
N ILE A 97 6.85 -12.88 -4.58
CA ILE A 97 5.60 -12.52 -5.27
C ILE A 97 4.55 -12.09 -4.26
N SER A 98 4.48 -12.77 -3.11
CA SER A 98 3.55 -12.42 -2.05
C SER A 98 4.13 -11.44 -1.04
N HIS A 99 5.35 -11.66 -0.58
CA HIS A 99 5.91 -10.85 0.49
C HIS A 99 5.99 -9.38 0.09
N THR A 100 6.72 -9.05 -0.97
CA THR A 100 6.95 -7.64 -1.35
C THR A 100 5.74 -7.08 -2.09
N GLY A 101 5.19 -7.81 -3.07
CA GLY A 101 4.03 -7.35 -3.84
C GLY A 101 2.70 -7.31 -3.06
N LEU A 102 2.30 -8.41 -2.42
CA LEU A 102 0.96 -8.55 -1.84
C LEU A 102 0.89 -8.12 -0.38
N SER A 103 1.90 -8.47 0.41
CA SER A 103 1.84 -8.32 1.86
C SER A 103 2.32 -6.94 2.26
N TRP A 104 3.50 -6.57 1.79
CA TRP A 104 4.09 -5.28 2.05
C TRP A 104 3.29 -4.16 1.38
N HIS A 105 3.12 -4.20 0.05
CA HIS A 105 2.43 -3.11 -0.63
C HIS A 105 0.89 -3.20 -0.60
N ALA A 106 0.30 -4.36 -0.92
CA ALA A 106 -1.16 -4.44 -0.97
C ALA A 106 -1.81 -4.46 0.43
N LEU A 107 -1.38 -5.35 1.34
CA LEU A 107 -1.95 -5.41 2.70
C LEU A 107 -1.52 -4.20 3.55
N ILE A 108 -0.22 -3.93 3.66
CA ILE A 108 0.24 -2.90 4.59
C ILE A 108 0.08 -1.51 3.96
N SER A 109 0.71 -1.22 2.82
CA SER A 109 0.67 0.15 2.27
C SER A 109 -0.72 0.57 1.82
N VAL A 110 -1.47 -0.30 1.13
CA VAL A 110 -2.80 0.04 0.61
C VAL A 110 -3.91 -0.23 1.61
N MET A 111 -4.05 -1.45 2.13
CA MET A 111 -5.21 -1.79 2.98
C MET A 111 -5.11 -1.15 4.37
N VAL A 112 -3.93 -1.14 5.00
CA VAL A 112 -3.74 -0.51 6.32
C VAL A 112 -3.48 0.99 6.16
N GLY A 113 -2.41 1.35 5.44
CA GLY A 113 -1.97 2.73 5.26
C GLY A 113 -3.03 3.57 4.56
N TRP A 114 -3.17 3.42 3.25
CA TRP A 114 -4.04 4.29 2.46
C TRP A 114 -5.53 4.17 2.82
N TYR A 115 -6.06 2.95 2.96
CA TYR A 115 -7.49 2.73 3.24
C TYR A 115 -7.83 2.77 4.73
N GLY A 116 -7.18 1.96 5.55
CA GLY A 116 -7.53 1.78 6.96
C GLY A 116 -7.40 3.06 7.79
N VAL A 117 -6.32 3.83 7.55
CA VAL A 117 -6.14 5.15 8.21
C VAL A 117 -7.24 6.11 7.79
N ARG A 118 -7.47 6.30 6.48
CA ARG A 118 -8.51 7.22 6.01
C ARG A 118 -9.90 6.82 6.49
N TRP A 119 -10.24 5.54 6.43
CA TRP A 119 -11.50 5.02 6.95
C TRP A 119 -11.68 5.35 8.44
N THR A 120 -10.61 5.26 9.24
CA THR A 120 -10.63 5.59 10.67
C THR A 120 -10.75 7.10 10.91
N LEU A 121 -10.03 7.93 10.14
CA LEU A 121 -10.11 9.38 10.22
C LEU A 121 -11.53 9.89 9.93
N LEU A 122 -12.20 9.31 8.92
CA LEU A 122 -13.59 9.63 8.53
C LEU A 122 -14.60 9.38 9.65
N GLN A 123 -14.28 8.54 10.62
CA GLN A 123 -15.20 8.30 11.74
C GLN A 123 -15.18 9.40 12.78
N ASN A 124 -14.29 10.39 12.64
CA ASN A 124 -14.23 11.55 13.53
C ASN A 124 -14.14 11.17 15.02
N ASN A 125 -13.49 10.03 15.30
CA ASN A 125 -13.37 9.44 16.63
C ASN A 125 -11.91 9.35 17.05
N LEU A 126 -11.47 10.31 17.86
CA LEU A 126 -10.09 10.42 18.32
C LEU A 126 -9.56 9.14 18.98
N ARG A 127 -10.39 8.44 19.77
CA ARG A 127 -9.99 7.18 20.42
C ARG A 127 -9.66 6.11 19.39
N ARG A 128 -10.47 5.96 18.34
CA ARG A 128 -10.21 4.98 17.27
C ARG A 128 -8.95 5.35 16.49
N THR A 129 -8.74 6.64 16.21
CA THR A 129 -7.51 7.12 15.57
C THR A 129 -6.29 6.81 16.42
N LEU A 130 -6.31 7.11 17.72
CA LEU A 130 -5.21 6.80 18.65
C LEU A 130 -4.95 5.30 18.78
N GLN A 131 -6.00 4.48 18.80
CA GLN A 131 -5.86 3.01 18.83
C GLN A 131 -5.16 2.49 17.57
N LEU A 132 -5.58 2.97 16.39
CA LEU A 132 -4.95 2.58 15.12
C LEU A 132 -3.49 3.05 15.05
N THR A 133 -3.22 4.32 15.38
CA THR A 133 -1.86 4.88 15.30
C THR A 133 -0.92 4.26 16.33
N THR A 134 -1.44 3.87 17.51
CA THR A 134 -0.70 3.06 18.47
C THR A 134 -0.36 1.69 17.87
N GLY A 135 -1.33 1.00 17.26
CA GLY A 135 -1.09 -0.30 16.62
C GLY A 135 -0.04 -0.24 15.50
N ILE A 136 -0.14 0.77 14.62
CA ILE A 136 0.85 1.01 13.56
C ILE A 136 2.21 1.36 14.17
N GLY A 137 2.26 2.19 15.20
CA GLY A 137 3.51 2.55 15.88
C GLY A 137 4.19 1.36 16.54
N LEU A 138 3.44 0.48 17.21
CA LEU A 138 4.00 -0.74 17.79
C LEU A 138 4.49 -1.73 16.72
N PHE A 139 3.76 -1.87 15.61
CA PHE A 139 4.24 -2.64 14.46
C PHE A 139 5.54 -2.06 13.90
N TRP A 140 5.60 -0.73 13.74
CA TRP A 140 6.80 -0.01 13.33
C TRP A 140 7.98 -0.26 14.28
N ALA A 141 7.75 -0.22 15.59
CA ALA A 141 8.77 -0.51 16.60
C ALA A 141 9.35 -1.92 16.47
N ILE A 142 8.51 -2.94 16.23
CA ILE A 142 8.95 -4.32 16.04
C ILE A 142 9.84 -4.41 14.80
N TRP A 143 9.46 -3.73 13.72
CA TRP A 143 10.24 -3.72 12.50
C TRP A 143 11.54 -2.92 12.61
N ALA A 144 11.55 -1.83 13.38
CA ALA A 144 12.71 -0.98 13.63
C ALA A 144 13.90 -1.70 14.28
N VAL A 145 13.67 -2.91 14.81
CA VAL A 145 14.73 -3.79 15.33
C VAL A 145 15.47 -4.52 14.21
N PHE A 146 14.86 -4.69 13.03
CA PHE A 146 15.47 -5.41 11.89
C PHE A 146 16.81 -4.81 11.43
N PRO A 147 16.98 -3.48 11.29
CA PRO A 147 18.28 -2.89 10.93
C PRO A 147 19.41 -3.20 11.93
N LEU A 148 19.10 -3.57 13.18
CA LEU A 148 20.11 -4.02 14.15
C LEU A 148 20.72 -5.38 13.80
N GLN A 149 20.06 -6.14 12.91
CA GLN A 149 20.50 -7.45 12.43
C GLN A 149 21.22 -7.36 11.07
N GLU A 150 21.32 -6.17 10.47
CA GLU A 150 22.09 -5.94 9.25
C GLU A 150 23.61 -6.09 9.50
N ASN A 151 24.38 -6.20 8.44
CA ASN A 151 25.84 -6.30 8.51
C ASN A 151 26.50 -5.21 7.62
N PRO A 152 27.03 -4.13 8.20
CA PRO A 152 27.11 -3.85 9.64
C PRO A 152 25.74 -3.47 10.26
N PRO A 153 25.53 -3.69 11.57
CA PRO A 153 24.31 -3.27 12.26
C PRO A 153 24.07 -1.77 12.19
N LEU A 154 22.84 -1.37 11.84
CA LEU A 154 22.41 0.03 11.85
C LEU A 154 21.75 0.35 13.20
N VAL A 155 22.56 0.87 14.13
CA VAL A 155 22.12 1.23 15.49
C VAL A 155 21.77 2.71 15.56
N THR A 156 20.57 3.01 16.08
CA THR A 156 20.08 4.39 16.23
C THR A 156 19.73 4.66 17.68
N SER A 157 20.19 5.80 18.21
CA SER A 157 19.79 6.24 19.55
C SER A 157 18.29 6.50 19.61
N ILE A 158 17.67 6.32 20.78
CA ILE A 158 16.22 6.60 20.96
C ILE A 158 15.85 8.03 20.49
N PRO A 159 16.61 9.09 20.83
CA PRO A 159 16.32 10.43 20.31
C PRO A 159 16.48 10.53 18.78
N GLY A 160 17.47 9.83 18.21
CA GLY A 160 17.67 9.75 16.76
C GLY A 160 16.50 9.09 16.04
N PHE A 161 15.99 7.99 16.61
CA PHE A 161 14.82 7.28 16.10
C PHE A 161 13.58 8.16 16.14
N LEU A 162 13.31 8.80 17.29
CA LEU A 162 12.17 9.72 17.44
C LEU A 162 12.25 10.88 16.42
N LYS A 163 13.45 11.46 16.24
CA LYS A 163 13.67 12.52 15.24
C LYS A 163 13.36 12.03 13.83
N GLY A 164 13.89 10.88 13.42
CA GLY A 164 13.62 10.28 12.11
C GLY A 164 12.12 9.99 11.92
N ALA A 165 11.49 9.37 12.91
CA ALA A 165 10.07 9.02 12.88
C ALA A 165 9.16 10.25 12.79
N LEU A 166 9.47 11.33 13.51
CA LEU A 166 8.74 12.60 13.41
C LEU A 166 8.94 13.26 12.04
N LEU A 167 10.19 13.30 11.53
CA LEU A 167 10.50 13.90 10.23
C LEU A 167 9.78 13.23 9.06
N THR A 168 9.52 11.92 9.14
CA THR A 168 8.77 11.20 8.11
C THR A 168 7.26 11.23 8.35
N THR A 169 6.82 11.27 9.61
CA THR A 169 5.38 11.32 9.95
C THR A 169 4.77 12.70 9.67
N LEU A 170 5.47 13.81 9.89
CA LEU A 170 4.90 15.13 9.66
C LEU A 170 4.46 15.35 8.19
N PRO A 171 5.28 15.04 7.17
CA PRO A 171 4.84 15.04 5.79
C PRO A 171 3.72 14.04 5.49
N LEU A 172 3.67 12.90 6.19
CA LEU A 172 2.56 11.93 6.06
C LEU A 172 1.23 12.53 6.53
N VAL A 173 1.23 13.23 7.68
CA VAL A 173 0.05 13.94 8.19
C VAL A 173 -0.43 14.97 7.17
N PHE A 174 0.52 15.74 6.62
CA PHE A 174 0.21 16.70 5.56
C PHE A 174 -0.32 16.02 4.30
N ALA A 175 0.21 14.86 3.91
CA ALA A 175 -0.26 14.11 2.75
C ALA A 175 -1.70 13.61 2.92
N TYR A 176 -2.09 13.11 4.09
CA TYR A 176 -3.50 12.76 4.37
C TYR A 176 -4.41 13.98 4.28
N TRP A 177 -4.03 15.07 4.95
CA TRP A 177 -4.79 16.32 4.89
C TRP A 177 -4.95 16.80 3.44
N LEU A 178 -3.86 16.84 2.66
CA LEU A 178 -3.88 17.29 1.27
C LEU A 178 -4.70 16.35 0.38
N HIS A 179 -4.59 15.04 0.57
CA HIS A 179 -5.36 14.03 -0.15
C HIS A 179 -6.86 14.33 -0.03
N ASP A 180 -7.34 14.61 1.17
CA ASP A 180 -8.76 14.86 1.42
C ASP A 180 -9.23 16.23 0.90
N ARG A 181 -8.35 17.25 0.87
CA ARG A 181 -8.62 18.53 0.20
C ARG A 181 -8.61 18.46 -1.34
N CYS A 182 -8.09 17.37 -1.91
CA CYS A 182 -8.08 17.17 -3.36
C CYS A 182 -9.37 16.51 -3.89
N HIS A 183 -10.35 16.20 -3.04
CA HIS A 183 -11.63 15.58 -3.44
C HIS A 183 -11.42 14.29 -4.25
N PRO A 184 -10.88 13.22 -3.62
CA PRO A 184 -10.52 11.99 -4.32
C PRO A 184 -11.70 11.38 -5.11
N GLU A 185 -12.94 11.57 -4.67
CA GLU A 185 -14.14 11.16 -5.40
C GLU A 185 -14.28 11.78 -6.79
N GLU A 186 -13.75 12.99 -6.99
CA GLU A 186 -13.78 13.70 -8.27
C GLU A 186 -12.67 13.23 -9.22
N PHE A 187 -11.81 12.29 -8.81
CA PHE A 187 -10.72 11.80 -9.65
C PHE A 187 -11.25 11.17 -10.95
N THR A 188 -10.80 11.71 -12.08
CA THR A 188 -11.05 11.20 -13.42
C THR A 188 -9.72 10.83 -14.08
N PRO A 189 -9.53 9.57 -14.51
CA PRO A 189 -8.33 9.16 -15.24
C PRO A 189 -8.12 10.02 -16.50
N ASN A 190 -6.96 10.66 -16.59
CA ASN A 190 -6.47 11.30 -17.81
C ASN A 190 -5.62 10.26 -18.60
N PRO A 191 -6.01 9.92 -19.85
CA PRO A 191 -5.30 8.92 -20.65
C PRO A 191 -3.88 9.36 -21.04
N ILE A 192 -3.61 10.66 -21.19
CA ILE A 192 -2.27 11.18 -21.51
C ILE A 192 -1.34 10.97 -20.32
N ALA A 193 -1.78 11.35 -19.12
CA ALA A 193 -1.01 11.13 -17.90
C ALA A 193 -0.80 9.64 -17.63
N LEU A 194 -1.82 8.81 -17.86
CA LEU A 194 -1.71 7.35 -17.73
C LEU A 194 -0.70 6.77 -18.73
N GLY A 195 -0.73 7.23 -19.99
CA GLY A 195 0.23 6.85 -21.03
C GLY A 195 1.66 7.24 -20.67
N GLY A 196 1.85 8.46 -20.14
CA GLY A 196 3.16 8.92 -19.64
C GLY A 196 3.67 8.08 -18.47
N CYS A 197 2.82 7.77 -17.49
CA CYS A 197 3.18 6.88 -16.38
C CYS A 197 3.54 5.48 -16.89
N ALA A 198 2.74 4.91 -17.80
CA ALA A 198 2.99 3.60 -18.37
C ALA A 198 4.29 3.55 -19.17
N LEU A 199 4.62 4.60 -19.93
CA LEU A 199 5.88 4.69 -20.67
C LEU A 199 7.09 4.72 -19.73
N LEU A 200 7.05 5.55 -18.68
CA LEU A 200 8.13 5.62 -17.69
C LEU A 200 8.35 4.27 -16.99
N LEU A 201 7.27 3.57 -16.61
CA LEU A 201 7.38 2.22 -16.04
C LEU A 201 7.84 1.17 -17.05
N ALA A 202 7.44 1.28 -18.32
CA ALA A 202 7.92 0.39 -19.37
C ALA A 202 9.43 0.54 -19.58
N MET A 203 9.97 1.76 -19.49
CA MET A 203 11.42 2.00 -19.54
C MET A 203 12.12 1.40 -18.31
N ALA A 204 11.58 1.58 -17.11
CA ALA A 204 12.14 0.96 -15.90
C ALA A 204 12.11 -0.58 -15.99
N PHE A 205 10.99 -1.14 -16.46
CA PHE A 205 10.84 -2.58 -16.70
C PHE A 205 11.81 -3.11 -17.76
N ALA A 206 12.07 -2.36 -18.84
CA ALA A 206 13.08 -2.73 -19.82
C ALA A 206 14.48 -2.80 -19.18
N GLY A 207 14.79 -1.92 -18.22
CA GLY A 207 16.00 -2.01 -17.40
C GLY A 207 16.05 -3.31 -16.58
N GLN A 208 14.94 -3.72 -15.96
CA GLN A 208 14.85 -4.99 -15.23
C GLN A 208 15.07 -6.20 -16.17
N VAL A 209 14.48 -6.19 -17.38
CA VAL A 209 14.70 -7.23 -18.39
C VAL A 209 16.17 -7.28 -18.83
N ALA A 210 16.80 -6.12 -19.03
CA ALA A 210 18.22 -6.06 -19.37
C ALA A 210 19.11 -6.64 -18.26
N ALA A 211 18.78 -6.37 -16.99
CA ALA A 211 19.55 -6.83 -15.84
C ALA A 211 19.31 -8.31 -15.50
N LEU A 212 18.08 -8.80 -15.63
CA LEU A 212 17.64 -10.12 -15.12
C LEU A 212 17.25 -11.10 -16.24
N GLY A 213 17.44 -10.73 -17.50
CA GLY A 213 17.14 -11.55 -18.66
C GLY A 213 15.63 -11.77 -18.86
N ILE A 214 15.24 -13.01 -19.14
CA ILE A 214 13.84 -13.34 -19.48
C ILE A 214 12.90 -13.38 -18.27
N LEU A 215 13.44 -13.45 -17.05
CA LEU A 215 12.65 -13.69 -15.84
C LEU A 215 11.54 -12.63 -15.60
N PRO A 216 11.79 -11.31 -15.76
CA PRO A 216 10.74 -10.30 -15.66
C PRO A 216 9.59 -10.48 -16.65
N LEU A 217 9.88 -10.95 -17.86
CA LEU A 217 8.88 -11.23 -18.90
C LEU A 217 8.00 -12.44 -18.56
N LEU A 218 8.53 -13.41 -17.81
CA LEU A 218 7.80 -14.60 -17.39
C LEU A 218 6.92 -14.37 -16.17
N ILE A 219 7.28 -13.42 -15.30
CA ILE A 219 6.59 -13.22 -14.01
C ILE A 219 5.61 -12.05 -14.07
N LEU A 220 6.06 -10.84 -14.40
CA LEU A 220 5.22 -9.65 -14.22
C LEU A 220 4.01 -9.62 -15.18
N PRO A 221 4.15 -9.89 -16.51
CA PRO A 221 3.02 -9.82 -17.42
C PRO A 221 1.86 -10.77 -17.07
N PRO A 222 2.08 -12.08 -16.75
CA PRO A 222 0.99 -12.96 -16.32
C PRO A 222 0.28 -12.48 -15.05
N LEU A 223 1.03 -11.95 -14.07
CA LEU A 223 0.47 -11.40 -12.85
C LEU A 223 -0.41 -10.16 -13.14
N LEU A 224 0.05 -9.24 -13.99
CA LEU A 224 -0.73 -8.07 -14.42
C LEU A 224 -1.98 -8.46 -15.21
N LEU A 225 -1.89 -9.50 -16.06
CA LEU A 225 -3.04 -10.03 -16.80
C LEU A 225 -4.08 -10.63 -15.86
N LEU A 226 -3.66 -11.38 -14.84
CA LEU A 226 -4.55 -11.93 -13.80
C LEU A 226 -5.29 -10.80 -13.07
N LEU A 227 -4.59 -9.74 -12.65
CA LEU A 227 -5.23 -8.60 -11.96
C LEU A 227 -6.18 -7.86 -12.88
N ARG A 228 -5.80 -7.60 -14.13
CA ARG A 228 -6.66 -6.93 -15.11
C ARG A 228 -7.94 -7.75 -15.36
N ALA A 229 -7.81 -9.06 -15.54
CA ALA A 229 -8.94 -9.95 -15.74
C ALA A 229 -9.86 -9.94 -14.50
N SER A 230 -9.27 -10.02 -13.30
CA SER A 230 -10.02 -10.06 -12.04
C SER A 230 -10.70 -8.71 -11.74
N LEU A 231 -10.04 -7.58 -11.92
CA LEU A 231 -10.66 -6.25 -11.77
C LEU A 231 -11.78 -6.02 -12.77
N ARG A 232 -11.64 -6.51 -14.01
CA ARG A 232 -12.73 -6.46 -15.02
C ARG A 232 -13.92 -7.31 -14.61
N ALA A 233 -13.67 -8.54 -14.16
CA ALA A 233 -14.71 -9.43 -13.67
C ALA A 233 -15.43 -8.83 -12.46
N HIS A 234 -14.67 -8.30 -11.49
CA HIS A 234 -15.18 -7.61 -10.30
C HIS A 234 -16.08 -6.43 -10.65
N ARG A 235 -15.64 -5.59 -11.60
CA ARG A 235 -16.43 -4.45 -12.06
C ARG A 235 -17.73 -4.86 -12.73
N ALA A 236 -17.76 -6.01 -13.40
CA ALA A 236 -18.94 -6.52 -14.08
C ALA A 236 -19.95 -7.18 -13.13
N SER A 237 -19.50 -7.72 -11.98
CA SER A 237 -20.35 -8.42 -11.02
C SER A 237 -20.94 -7.53 -9.92
N GLU A 238 -20.34 -6.37 -9.65
CA GLU A 238 -20.73 -5.51 -8.53
C GLU A 238 -21.53 -4.29 -8.99
N GLU A 239 -22.81 -4.26 -8.61
CA GLU A 239 -23.65 -3.07 -8.68
C GLU A 239 -23.31 -2.16 -7.49
N GLY A 240 -22.38 -1.23 -7.69
CA GLY A 240 -21.93 -0.35 -6.62
C GLY A 240 -21.36 0.97 -7.12
N ALA A 241 -21.44 1.97 -6.25
CA ALA A 241 -20.75 3.24 -6.45
C ALA A 241 -19.21 3.04 -6.50
N ASP A 242 -18.50 4.06 -6.95
CA ASP A 242 -17.04 4.08 -6.91
C ASP A 242 -16.52 3.89 -5.48
N PHE A 243 -15.49 3.07 -5.29
CA PHE A 243 -14.89 2.89 -3.98
C PHE A 243 -14.38 4.23 -3.39
N LEU A 244 -13.91 5.16 -4.21
CA LEU A 244 -13.47 6.48 -3.74
C LEU A 244 -14.60 7.28 -3.08
N LEU A 245 -15.85 7.14 -3.56
CA LEU A 245 -17.01 7.79 -2.95
C LEU A 245 -17.28 7.27 -1.54
N SER A 246 -16.96 6.01 -1.25
CA SER A 246 -17.10 5.44 0.10
C SER A 246 -16.10 6.04 1.11
N LEU A 247 -15.12 6.78 0.62
CA LEU A 247 -14.09 7.45 1.42
C LEU A 247 -14.19 8.97 1.36
N SER A 248 -15.37 9.50 1.02
CA SER A 248 -15.66 10.93 1.02
C SER A 248 -16.38 11.31 2.32
N GLY A 249 -15.98 12.43 2.90
CA GLY A 249 -16.61 12.97 4.10
C GLY A 249 -15.70 13.97 4.80
N PRO A 250 -16.26 14.84 5.65
CA PRO A 250 -15.47 15.76 6.44
C PRO A 250 -14.67 14.99 7.49
N ILE A 251 -13.39 15.33 7.62
CA ILE A 251 -12.51 14.89 8.70
C ILE A 251 -12.09 16.16 9.41
N ALA A 252 -12.37 16.30 10.70
CA ALA A 252 -11.87 17.47 11.43
C ALA A 252 -10.35 17.39 11.64
N ASP A 253 -9.74 18.50 12.03
CA ASP A 253 -8.28 18.65 11.93
C ASP A 253 -7.51 17.88 13.02
N TRP A 254 -8.05 17.76 14.22
CA TRP A 254 -7.47 17.03 15.37
C TRP A 254 -7.16 15.53 15.15
N ASN A 255 -7.76 14.88 14.16
CA ASN A 255 -7.60 13.47 13.84
C ASN A 255 -6.36 13.28 12.96
N TYR A 256 -6.06 14.24 12.08
CA TYR A 256 -4.77 14.27 11.39
C TYR A 256 -3.65 14.49 12.40
N ILE A 257 -3.84 15.41 13.35
CA ILE A 257 -2.85 15.65 14.43
C ILE A 257 -2.62 14.38 15.25
N ALA A 258 -3.68 13.61 15.55
CA ALA A 258 -3.58 12.35 16.28
C ALA A 258 -2.71 11.28 15.58
N LEU A 259 -2.44 11.41 14.28
CA LEU A 259 -1.47 10.54 13.59
C LEU A 259 -0.03 10.73 14.11
N THR A 260 0.30 11.90 14.68
CA THR A 260 1.60 12.15 15.34
C THR A 260 1.82 11.32 16.60
N TRP A 261 0.78 10.62 17.08
CA TRP A 261 0.93 9.62 18.15
C TRP A 261 1.71 8.38 17.68
N MET A 262 1.66 8.06 16.39
CA MET A 262 2.36 6.91 15.79
C MET A 262 3.87 6.90 16.08
N PRO A 263 4.66 7.97 15.82
CA PRO A 263 6.09 7.99 16.12
C PRO A 263 6.39 7.93 17.62
N LEU A 264 5.49 8.40 18.49
CA LEU A 264 5.65 8.29 19.95
C LEU A 264 5.49 6.83 20.41
N ALA A 265 4.43 6.16 19.95
CA ALA A 265 4.22 4.74 20.22
C ALA A 265 5.36 3.88 19.64
N ALA A 266 5.83 4.20 18.43
CA ALA A 266 6.97 3.52 17.82
C ALA A 266 8.26 3.71 18.62
N THR A 267 8.55 4.94 19.07
CA THR A 267 9.75 5.24 19.85
C THR A 267 9.74 4.52 21.19
N LEU A 268 8.58 4.51 21.88
CA LEU A 268 8.42 3.78 23.13
C LEU A 268 8.62 2.28 22.91
N GLY A 269 8.00 1.72 21.87
CA GLY A 269 8.17 0.32 21.50
C GLY A 269 9.62 -0.02 21.15
N TYR A 270 10.32 0.85 20.41
CA TYR A 270 11.72 0.66 20.04
C TYR A 270 12.65 0.68 21.26
N ALA A 271 12.44 1.64 22.18
CA ALA A 271 13.18 1.73 23.43
C ALA A 271 13.06 0.44 24.26
N LEU A 272 11.84 -0.09 24.39
CA LEU A 272 11.57 -1.34 25.11
C LEU A 272 12.05 -2.58 24.33
N GLY A 273 11.92 -2.56 23.00
CA GLY A 273 12.19 -3.68 22.11
C GLY A 273 13.65 -3.89 21.74
N SER A 274 14.53 -2.94 22.04
CA SER A 274 15.98 -3.07 21.81
C SER A 274 16.59 -4.32 22.47
N GLY A 275 16.03 -4.79 23.59
CA GLY A 275 16.40 -6.06 24.24
C GLY A 275 15.92 -7.33 23.52
N LEU A 276 15.00 -7.21 22.56
CA LEU A 276 14.45 -8.31 21.76
C LEU A 276 15.20 -8.52 20.43
N ALA A 277 16.26 -7.75 20.17
CA ALA A 277 17.02 -7.80 18.92
C ALA A 277 17.65 -9.16 18.61
N THR A 278 17.81 -10.02 19.63
CA THR A 278 18.32 -11.38 19.48
C THR A 278 17.25 -12.39 19.04
N LEU A 279 15.97 -12.04 19.07
CA LEU A 279 14.90 -12.91 18.61
C LEU A 279 14.81 -12.92 17.08
N PRO A 280 14.52 -14.06 16.44
CA PRO A 280 14.32 -14.16 15.00
C PRO A 280 12.90 -13.67 14.60
N LEU A 281 12.47 -12.53 15.16
CA LEU A 281 11.17 -11.93 14.86
C LEU A 281 11.02 -11.58 13.37
N PRO A 282 12.03 -10.98 12.71
CA PRO A 282 11.85 -10.54 11.33
C PRO A 282 11.59 -11.69 10.35
N PRO A 283 12.36 -12.80 10.33
CA PRO A 283 12.04 -13.96 9.48
C PRO A 283 10.65 -14.55 9.75
N LEU A 284 10.21 -14.58 11.01
CA LEU A 284 8.88 -15.08 11.36
C LEU A 284 7.77 -14.16 10.83
N ILE A 285 7.91 -12.86 11.02
CA ILE A 285 6.98 -11.85 10.47
C ILE A 285 6.95 -11.95 8.95
N TYR A 286 8.11 -12.10 8.32
CA TYR A 286 8.27 -12.27 6.89
C TYR A 286 7.44 -13.44 6.37
N LEU A 287 7.57 -14.61 7.00
CA LEU A 287 6.83 -15.81 6.62
C LEU A 287 5.32 -15.63 6.81
N VAL A 288 4.91 -15.07 7.95
CA VAL A 288 3.49 -14.82 8.25
C VAL A 288 2.88 -13.85 7.23
N LEU A 289 3.58 -12.76 6.93
CA LEU A 289 3.14 -11.78 5.92
C LEU A 289 3.05 -12.44 4.55
N ALA A 290 4.09 -13.15 4.10
CA ALA A 290 4.10 -13.85 2.81
C ALA A 290 2.91 -14.83 2.67
N VAL A 291 2.56 -15.58 3.71
CA VAL A 291 1.36 -16.44 3.69
C VAL A 291 0.08 -15.60 3.65
N ALA A 292 0.00 -14.53 4.46
CA ALA A 292 -1.17 -13.66 4.50
C ALA A 292 -1.48 -13.01 3.15
N GLY A 293 -0.45 -12.56 2.41
CA GLY A 293 -0.62 -11.98 1.06
C GLY A 293 -1.26 -12.95 0.08
N PHE A 294 -0.79 -14.21 0.02
CA PHE A 294 -1.36 -15.23 -0.86
C PHE A 294 -2.78 -15.62 -0.45
N VAL A 295 -3.03 -15.76 0.85
CA VAL A 295 -4.37 -16.05 1.38
C VAL A 295 -5.35 -14.92 1.04
N ALA A 296 -4.92 -13.66 1.17
CA ALA A 296 -5.72 -12.50 0.81
C ALA A 296 -6.02 -12.47 -0.70
N LEU A 297 -5.02 -12.73 -1.55
CA LEU A 297 -5.22 -12.83 -2.99
C LEU A 297 -6.19 -13.94 -3.36
N ALA A 298 -6.01 -15.15 -2.82
CA ALA A 298 -6.88 -16.29 -3.09
C ALA A 298 -8.33 -16.00 -2.67
N ARG A 299 -8.54 -15.36 -1.51
CA ARG A 299 -9.87 -14.93 -1.06
C ARG A 299 -10.49 -13.88 -1.98
N CYS A 300 -9.73 -12.88 -2.42
CA CYS A 300 -10.22 -11.86 -3.35
C CYS A 300 -10.57 -12.47 -4.71
N LEU A 301 -9.72 -13.34 -5.25
CA LEU A 301 -10.00 -14.06 -6.50
C LEU A 301 -11.25 -14.93 -6.36
N LYS A 302 -11.41 -15.66 -5.25
CA LYS A 302 -12.63 -16.44 -4.98
C LYS A 302 -13.88 -15.56 -4.90
N ALA A 303 -13.78 -14.40 -4.26
CA ALA A 303 -14.92 -13.46 -4.18
C ALA A 303 -15.31 -12.92 -5.57
N VAL A 304 -14.33 -12.62 -6.42
CA VAL A 304 -14.55 -12.10 -7.78
C VAL A 304 -15.10 -13.16 -8.72
N TRP A 305 -14.52 -14.37 -8.69
CA TRP A 305 -14.81 -15.41 -9.68
C TRP A 305 -15.86 -16.42 -9.21
N GLY A 306 -16.11 -16.54 -7.91
CA GLY A 306 -17.04 -17.51 -7.31
C GLY A 306 -18.50 -17.10 -7.31
N THR A 307 -18.83 -15.82 -7.56
CA THR A 307 -20.21 -15.30 -7.59
C THR A 307 -20.96 -15.63 -8.89
N LYS A 308 -20.28 -16.14 -9.93
CA LYS A 308 -20.88 -16.50 -11.21
C LYS A 308 -21.81 -17.73 -11.18
N GLY A 309 -22.10 -18.28 -10.01
CA GLY A 309 -22.99 -19.42 -9.81
C GLY A 309 -24.39 -19.08 -9.29
N GLY A 310 -24.77 -17.80 -9.24
CA GLY A 310 -26.15 -17.40 -8.96
C GLY A 310 -27.07 -17.88 -10.08
N SER A 311 -27.60 -19.10 -9.94
CA SER A 311 -28.68 -19.62 -10.77
C SER A 311 -29.81 -18.58 -10.85
N PRO A 312 -30.40 -18.32 -12.03
CA PRO A 312 -31.60 -17.46 -12.17
C PRO A 312 -32.71 -17.78 -11.17
N ASP A 313 -32.78 -19.04 -10.69
CA ASP A 313 -33.68 -19.52 -9.65
C ASP A 313 -33.55 -18.82 -8.29
N ALA A 314 -32.37 -18.30 -7.95
CA ALA A 314 -32.14 -17.65 -6.65
C ALA A 314 -32.80 -16.26 -6.60
N ASP A 315 -32.88 -15.56 -7.72
CA ASP A 315 -33.58 -14.28 -7.84
C ASP A 315 -35.09 -14.45 -7.91
N GLU A 316 -35.60 -15.49 -8.59
CA GLU A 316 -37.03 -15.81 -8.56
C GLU A 316 -37.52 -16.19 -7.15
N ARG A 317 -36.69 -16.88 -6.35
CA ARG A 317 -37.01 -17.19 -4.94
C ARG A 317 -36.93 -15.99 -4.01
N ARG A 318 -36.07 -15.01 -4.30
CA ARG A 318 -36.05 -13.74 -3.55
C ARG A 318 -37.25 -12.86 -3.90
N LEU A 319 -37.62 -12.80 -5.18
CA LEU A 319 -38.78 -12.04 -5.64
C LEU A 319 -40.11 -12.66 -5.22
N SER A 320 -40.21 -13.99 -5.14
CA SER A 320 -41.42 -14.66 -4.64
C SER A 320 -41.63 -14.49 -3.13
N ARG A 321 -40.55 -14.45 -2.33
CA ARG A 321 -40.63 -14.15 -0.89
C ARG A 321 -40.90 -12.68 -0.56
N ALA A 322 -40.63 -11.76 -1.48
CA ALA A 322 -40.95 -10.35 -1.31
C ALA A 322 -42.41 -10.02 -1.70
N ARG A 323 -43.12 -10.96 -2.34
CA ARG A 323 -44.52 -10.84 -2.78
C ARG A 323 -45.52 -11.57 -1.89
N SER A 324 -45.04 -12.29 -0.87
CA SER A 324 -45.84 -12.96 0.18
C SER A 324 -45.76 -12.17 1.48
#